data_AF-A0A7C4VDS9-F1
#
_entry.id   AF-A0A7C4VDS9-F1
#
_cell.length_a   1.000
_cell.length_b   1.000
_cell.length_c   1.000
_cell.angle_alpha   90.00
_cell.angle_beta   90.00
_cell.angle_gamma   90.00
#
_symmetry.space_group_name_H-M   'P 1'
#
loop_
_entity.id
_entity.type
_entity.pdbx_description
1 polymer ?
#
loop_
_entity_poly.entity_id
_entity_poly.type
_entity_poly.pdbx_seq_one_letter_code
_entity_poly.pdbx_strand_id
1 'polypeptide(L)'
;MSLRVLARKTKIELISSEQDICELLFAQKRTQHACRLFLNHLKERGGLTRGELSRFVWDLETGKIEEGFRYRRTSFYRQIRRVLLTLGLVAIEQRFETKENFNLTSYVIREKYVPVRQPISKRPPDGLNMPRLMWTICKRWNDEFLEK
;
A
#
# COMPACT_ATOMS: atom_id res chain seq x y z
N MET A 1 3.33 13.70 -6.41
CA MET A 1 4.76 13.32 -6.51
C MET A 1 4.99 12.87 -7.93
N SER A 2 5.99 13.41 -8.62
CA SER A 2 6.37 12.97 -9.98
C SER A 2 7.26 11.73 -9.87
N LEU A 3 7.16 10.80 -10.83
CA LEU A 3 8.05 9.63 -10.96
C LEU A 3 9.54 10.00 -10.90
N ARG A 4 9.90 11.21 -11.34
CA ARG A 4 11.27 11.76 -11.24
C ARG A 4 11.75 11.95 -9.80
N VAL A 5 10.85 12.17 -8.84
CA VAL A 5 11.19 12.33 -7.42
C VAL A 5 11.47 10.98 -6.77
N LEU A 6 10.73 9.93 -7.17
CA LEU A 6 11.02 8.55 -6.78
C LEU A 6 12.38 8.12 -7.34
N ALA A 7 12.63 8.38 -8.63
CA ALA A 7 13.90 8.15 -9.32
C ALA A 7 15.12 8.81 -8.65
N ARG A 8 14.94 10.03 -8.15
CA ARG A 8 16.00 10.78 -7.47
C ARG A 8 16.26 10.29 -6.04
N LYS A 9 15.23 9.75 -5.37
CA LYS A 9 15.32 9.24 -3.99
C LYS A 9 15.88 7.83 -3.93
N THR A 10 15.54 6.99 -4.90
CA THR A 10 16.20 5.70 -5.10
C THR A 10 17.50 5.98 -5.84
N LYS A 11 18.62 6.14 -5.12
CA LYS A 11 19.94 6.05 -5.74
C LYS A 11 19.98 4.72 -6.50
N ILE A 12 19.91 4.81 -7.82
CA ILE A 12 19.76 3.68 -8.75
C ILE A 12 20.88 2.64 -8.56
N GLU A 13 22.00 3.04 -7.95
CA GLU A 13 23.16 2.20 -7.67
C GLU A 13 23.05 1.28 -6.44
N LEU A 14 22.04 1.43 -5.57
CA LEU A 14 22.03 0.76 -4.25
C LEU A 14 20.64 0.30 -3.79
N ILE A 15 19.83 -0.27 -4.69
CA ILE A 15 18.71 -1.10 -4.21
C ILE A 15 19.32 -2.40 -3.69
N SER A 16 19.66 -2.40 -2.40
CA SER A 16 20.10 -3.61 -1.71
C SER A 16 18.97 -4.65 -1.77
N SER A 17 19.32 -5.91 -2.01
CA SER A 17 18.38 -7.04 -1.94
C SER A 17 17.74 -7.21 -0.57
N GLU A 18 18.16 -6.46 0.45
CA GLU A 18 17.63 -6.49 1.81
C GLU A 18 16.53 -5.45 2.08
N GLN A 19 16.37 -4.42 1.24
CA GLN A 19 15.39 -3.34 1.49
C GLN A 19 13.95 -3.77 1.17
N ASP A 20 13.03 -3.58 2.10
CA ASP A 20 11.61 -3.87 1.84
C ASP A 20 10.92 -2.83 0.95
N ILE A 21 9.69 -3.10 0.49
CA ILE A 21 8.97 -2.15 -0.37
C ILE A 21 8.74 -0.79 0.31
N CYS A 22 8.56 -0.76 1.63
CA CYS A 22 8.27 0.46 2.36
C CYS A 22 9.50 1.37 2.37
N GLU A 23 10.70 0.80 2.51
CA GLU A 23 11.98 1.49 2.40
C GLU A 23 12.23 2.04 1.01
N LEU A 24 11.83 1.30 -0.03
CA LEU A 24 11.92 1.77 -1.42
C LEU A 24 10.97 2.94 -1.70
N LEU A 25 9.77 2.94 -1.12
CA LEU A 25 8.74 3.95 -1.37
C LEU A 25 8.88 5.22 -0.53
N PHE A 26 9.38 5.10 0.70
CA PHE A 26 9.37 6.19 1.68
C PHE A 26 10.75 6.40 2.29
N ALA A 27 11.21 7.65 2.33
CA ALA A 27 12.51 8.00 2.92
C ALA A 27 12.50 8.08 4.46
N GLN A 28 11.34 8.36 5.06
CA GLN A 28 11.22 8.59 6.50
C GLN A 28 10.86 7.30 7.22
N LYS A 29 11.69 6.86 8.18
CA LYS A 29 11.47 5.62 8.97
C LYS A 29 10.08 5.53 9.59
N ARG A 30 9.55 6.63 10.12
CA ARG A 30 8.19 6.68 10.68
C ARG A 30 7.10 6.38 9.65
N THR A 31 7.27 6.87 8.41
CA THR A 31 6.33 6.63 7.32
C THR A 31 6.48 5.20 6.77
N GLN A 32 7.71 4.68 6.71
CA GLN A 32 7.96 3.27 6.38
C GLN A 32 7.20 2.35 7.36
N HIS A 33 7.38 2.57 8.67
CA HIS A 33 6.71 1.78 9.71
C HIS A 33 5.18 1.86 9.65
N ALA A 34 4.62 3.08 9.53
CA ALA A 34 3.18 3.26 9.36
C ALA A 34 2.64 2.55 8.11
N CYS A 35 3.42 2.53 7.01
CA CYS A 35 3.05 1.81 5.80
C CYS A 35 3.06 0.28 6.02
N ARG A 36 4.07 -0.26 6.73
CA ARG A 36 4.12 -1.69 7.08
C ARG A 36 2.89 -2.10 7.88
N LEU A 37 2.56 -1.37 8.94
CA LEU A 37 1.35 -1.62 9.75
C LEU A 37 0.08 -1.61 8.90
N PHE A 38 -0.02 -0.64 7.98
CA PHE A 38 -1.16 -0.55 7.08
C PHE A 38 -1.26 -1.73 6.11
N LEU A 39 -0.15 -2.11 5.47
CA LEU A 39 -0.14 -3.19 4.50
C LEU A 39 -0.38 -4.55 5.16
N ASN A 40 0.15 -4.78 6.36
CA ASN A 40 -0.16 -5.97 7.15
C ASN A 40 -1.65 -6.05 7.46
N HIS A 41 -2.23 -4.94 7.96
CA HIS A 41 -3.66 -4.89 8.24
C HIS A 41 -4.53 -5.09 6.98
N LEU A 42 -4.08 -4.56 5.85
CA LEU A 42 -4.75 -4.74 4.55
C LEU A 42 -4.70 -6.20 4.09
N LYS A 43 -3.55 -6.88 4.26
CA LYS A 43 -3.33 -8.29 3.91
C LYS A 43 -4.17 -9.22 4.77
N GLU A 44 -4.21 -8.99 6.08
CA GLU A 44 -5.02 -9.77 7.04
C GLU A 44 -6.52 -9.70 6.76
N ARG A 45 -7.02 -8.54 6.33
CA ARG A 45 -8.45 -8.30 6.10
C ARG A 45 -8.93 -8.63 4.68
N GLY A 46 -8.03 -8.90 3.74
CA GLY A 46 -8.37 -9.10 2.33
C GLY A 46 -8.90 -7.82 1.64
N GLY A 47 -8.45 -6.68 2.14
CA GLY A 47 -8.90 -5.34 1.74
C GLY A 47 -9.68 -4.59 2.83
N LEU A 48 -9.82 -3.28 2.66
CA LEU A 48 -10.51 -2.40 3.62
C LEU A 48 -11.47 -1.48 2.90
N THR A 49 -12.71 -1.38 3.36
CA THR A 49 -13.65 -0.34 2.93
C THR A 49 -13.16 1.05 3.32
N ARG A 50 -13.74 2.11 2.74
CA ARG A 50 -13.46 3.50 3.15
C ARG A 50 -13.67 3.73 4.66
N GLY A 51 -14.71 3.11 5.23
CA GLY A 51 -15.00 3.20 6.67
C GLY A 51 -13.95 2.50 7.53
N GLU A 52 -13.55 1.29 7.14
CA GLU A 52 -12.51 0.52 7.85
C GLU A 52 -11.14 1.20 7.75
N LEU A 53 -10.78 1.74 6.58
CA LEU A 53 -9.57 2.54 6.44
C LEU A 53 -9.60 3.75 7.37
N SER A 54 -10.72 4.48 7.43
CA SER A 54 -10.85 5.65 8.31
C SER A 54 -10.65 5.29 9.78
N ARG A 55 -11.21 4.15 10.22
CA ARG A 55 -11.01 3.63 11.58
C ARG A 55 -9.55 3.25 11.82
N PHE A 56 -8.95 2.45 10.94
CA PHE A 56 -7.54 2.07 11.03
C PHE A 56 -6.63 3.28 11.19
N VAL A 57 -6.81 4.33 10.37
CA VAL A 57 -5.95 5.51 10.44
C VAL A 57 -6.19 6.32 11.73
N TRP A 58 -7.42 6.32 12.25
CA TRP A 58 -7.69 6.93 13.55
C TRP A 58 -7.07 6.14 14.71
N ASP A 59 -7.13 4.81 14.67
CA ASP A 59 -6.45 3.95 15.64
C ASP A 59 -4.93 4.12 15.57
N LEU A 60 -4.37 4.30 14.37
CA LEU A 60 -2.96 4.58 14.15
C LEU A 60 -2.56 5.97 14.69
N GLU A 61 -3.42 6.98 14.58
CA GLU A 61 -3.16 8.33 15.10
C GLU A 61 -3.26 8.38 16.63
N THR A 62 -4.19 7.64 17.21
CA THR A 62 -4.37 7.55 18.67
C THR A 62 -3.38 6.60 19.35
N GLY A 63 -2.72 5.73 18.59
CA GLY A 63 -1.72 4.78 19.08
C GLY A 63 -2.35 3.49 19.64
N LYS A 64 -3.54 3.15 19.15
CA LYS A 64 -4.24 1.90 19.49
C LYS A 64 -3.72 0.68 18.73
N ILE A 65 -3.08 0.89 17.58
CA ILE A 65 -2.54 -0.18 16.75
C ILE A 65 -1.25 -0.76 17.35
N GLU A 66 -0.35 0.09 17.81
CA GLU A 66 0.94 -0.29 18.39
C GLU A 66 1.33 0.71 19.47
N GLU A 67 1.64 0.22 20.67
CA GLU A 67 2.00 1.05 21.81
C GLU A 67 3.28 1.86 21.53
N GLY A 68 3.30 3.13 21.92
CA GLY A 68 4.42 4.03 21.66
C GLY A 68 4.52 4.54 20.22
N PHE A 69 3.74 4.01 19.28
CA PHE A 69 3.70 4.48 17.90
C PHE A 69 2.42 5.26 17.58
N ARG A 70 2.58 6.40 16.92
CA ARG A 70 1.46 7.20 16.39
C ARG A 70 1.77 7.66 14.99
N TYR A 71 0.77 7.80 14.13
CA TYR A 71 0.96 8.43 12.83
C TYR A 71 -0.20 9.35 12.47
N ARG A 72 0.11 10.61 12.14
CA ARG A 72 -0.91 11.63 11.89
C ARG A 72 -1.78 11.24 10.70
N ARG A 73 -3.09 11.34 10.87
CA ARG A 73 -4.08 10.96 9.86
C ARG A 73 -3.92 11.74 8.55
N THR A 74 -3.69 13.04 8.64
CA THR A 74 -3.47 13.89 7.46
C THR A 74 -2.20 13.48 6.70
N SER A 75 -1.13 13.11 7.40
CA SER A 75 0.09 12.59 6.80
C SER A 75 -0.15 11.24 6.12
N PHE A 76 -0.93 10.35 6.74
CA PHE A 76 -1.27 9.05 6.16
C PHE A 76 -1.93 9.19 4.80
N TYR A 77 -2.98 10.02 4.72
CA TYR A 77 -3.72 10.23 3.48
C TYR A 77 -2.88 10.93 2.41
N ARG A 78 -2.03 11.89 2.79
CA ARG A 78 -1.21 12.67 1.85
C ARG A 78 0.02 11.91 1.34
N GLN A 79 0.58 11.01 2.15
CA GLN A 79 1.81 10.30 1.85
C GLN A 79 1.53 8.84 1.47
N ILE A 80 1.08 8.02 2.43
CA ILE A 80 0.99 6.56 2.26
C ILE A 80 -0.11 6.21 1.25
N ARG A 81 -1.37 6.54 1.55
CA ARG A 81 -2.50 6.21 0.66
C ARG A 81 -2.28 6.78 -0.73
N ARG A 82 -1.86 8.05 -0.82
CA ARG A 82 -1.64 8.72 -2.10
C ARG A 82 -0.57 7.99 -2.92
N VAL A 83 0.57 7.63 -2.34
CA VAL A 83 1.65 6.94 -3.06
C VAL A 83 1.19 5.58 -3.56
N LEU A 84 0.60 4.77 -2.69
CA LEU A 84 0.17 3.42 -3.06
C LEU A 84 -0.88 3.42 -4.17
N LEU A 85 -1.85 4.35 -4.14
CA LEU A 85 -2.82 4.52 -5.22
C LEU A 85 -2.19 5.08 -6.50
N THR A 86 -1.29 6.07 -6.37
CA THR A 86 -0.66 6.72 -7.54
C THR A 86 0.23 5.74 -8.31
N LEU A 87 0.87 4.81 -7.60
CA LEU A 87 1.70 3.77 -8.20
C LEU A 87 0.91 2.54 -8.64
N GLY A 88 -0.40 2.50 -8.40
CA GLY A 88 -1.23 1.34 -8.74
C GLY A 88 -0.93 0.09 -7.90
N LEU A 89 -0.20 0.23 -6.79
CA LEU A 89 0.08 -0.87 -5.86
C LEU A 89 -1.18 -1.26 -5.06
N VAL A 90 -2.01 -0.27 -4.76
CA VAL A 90 -3.35 -0.46 -4.20
C VAL A 90 -4.38 0.09 -5.18
N ALA A 91 -5.49 -0.64 -5.36
CA ALA A 91 -6.65 -0.19 -6.13
C ALA A 91 -7.90 -0.12 -5.25
N ILE A 92 -8.93 0.51 -5.80
CA ILE A 92 -10.28 0.52 -5.22
C ILE A 92 -11.13 -0.44 -6.04
N GLU A 93 -11.62 -1.51 -5.40
CA GLU A 93 -12.52 -2.49 -5.99
C GLU A 93 -13.91 -2.42 -5.35
N GLN A 94 -14.92 -2.91 -6.06
CA GLN A 94 -16.26 -3.07 -5.51
C GLN A 94 -16.36 -4.37 -4.70
N ARG A 95 -16.95 -4.28 -3.51
CA ARG A 95 -17.35 -5.37 -2.63
C ARG A 95 -18.86 -5.36 -2.54
N PHE A 96 -19.48 -6.47 -2.90
CA PHE A 96 -20.90 -6.69 -2.66
C PHE A 96 -21.07 -7.19 -1.22
N GLU A 97 -21.75 -6.41 -0.40
CA GLU A 97 -22.12 -6.78 0.96
C GLU A 97 -23.62 -7.07 0.99
N THR A 98 -23.99 -8.21 1.55
CA THR A 98 -25.39 -8.54 1.78
C THR A 98 -25.87 -7.81 3.02
N LYS A 99 -26.95 -7.05 2.88
CA LYS A 99 -27.68 -6.41 3.97
C LYS A 99 -29.01 -7.12 4.13
N GLU A 100 -29.12 -7.90 5.20
CA GLU A 100 -30.37 -8.51 5.64
C GLU A 100 -31.18 -7.47 6.42
N ASN A 101 -32.37 -7.16 5.92
CA ASN A 101 -33.32 -6.31 6.60
C ASN A 101 -34.65 -7.06 6.72
N PHE A 102 -35.02 -7.47 7.93
CA PHE A 102 -36.34 -7.93 8.41
C PHE A 102 -37.11 -9.01 7.62
N ASN A 103 -36.81 -9.29 6.34
CA ASN A 103 -37.27 -10.38 5.46
C ASN A 103 -36.79 -10.21 3.98
N LEU A 104 -35.94 -9.22 3.66
CA LEU A 104 -35.33 -9.03 2.34
C LEU A 104 -33.80 -8.98 2.42
N THR A 105 -33.15 -9.74 1.53
CA THR A 105 -31.72 -9.66 1.24
C THR A 105 -31.49 -8.60 0.18
N SER A 106 -30.83 -7.50 0.56
CA SER A 106 -30.42 -6.42 -0.34
C SER A 106 -28.91 -6.41 -0.50
N TYR A 107 -28.40 -6.02 -1.67
CA TYR A 107 -26.96 -5.89 -1.90
C TYR A 107 -26.53 -4.44 -1.79
N VAL A 108 -25.55 -4.16 -0.93
CA VAL A 108 -24.89 -2.87 -0.83
C VAL A 108 -23.52 -2.98 -1.48
N ILE A 109 -23.29 -2.17 -2.50
CA ILE A 109 -21.99 -2.06 -3.14
C ILE A 109 -21.13 -1.12 -2.29
N ARG A 110 -20.01 -1.61 -1.78
CA ARG A 110 -19.01 -0.81 -1.09
C ARG A 110 -17.69 -0.86 -1.80
N GLU A 111 -17.01 0.27 -1.87
CA GLU A 111 -15.64 0.31 -2.34
C GLU A 111 -14.66 -0.14 -1.25
N LYS A 112 -13.73 -1.03 -1.61
CA LYS A 112 -12.63 -1.48 -0.77
C LYS A 112 -11.27 -1.22 -1.43
N TYR A 113 -10.30 -0.83 -0.63
CA TYR A 113 -8.89 -0.79 -0.99
C TYR A 113 -8.34 -2.22 -0.97
N VAL A 114 -7.62 -2.61 -2.02
CA VAL A 114 -6.98 -3.93 -2.12
C VAL A 114 -5.56 -3.83 -2.68
N PRO A 115 -4.64 -4.70 -2.25
CA PRO A 115 -3.34 -4.83 -2.89
C PRO A 115 -3.49 -5.45 -4.29
N VAL A 116 -2.73 -4.93 -5.26
CA VAL A 116 -2.87 -5.29 -6.68
C VAL A 116 -1.64 -6.04 -7.17
N ARG A 117 -1.85 -7.17 -7.86
CA ARG A 117 -0.76 -7.89 -8.53
C ARG A 117 -0.25 -7.12 -9.74
N GLN A 118 1.04 -6.82 -9.72
CA GLN A 118 1.66 -6.04 -10.77
C GLN A 118 2.01 -6.95 -11.96
N PRO A 119 1.54 -6.64 -13.18
CA PRO A 119 1.80 -7.44 -14.37
C PRO A 119 3.20 -7.14 -14.91
N ILE A 120 4.21 -7.77 -14.30
CA ILE A 120 5.62 -7.60 -14.69
C ILE A 120 6.15 -8.81 -15.46
N SER A 121 7.12 -8.56 -16.35
CA SER A 121 7.89 -9.61 -17.00
C SER A 121 8.72 -10.40 -15.98
N LYS A 122 9.00 -11.68 -16.28
CA LYS A 122 9.90 -12.51 -15.43
C LYS A 122 11.32 -11.95 -15.36
N ARG A 123 11.80 -11.34 -16.44
CA ARG A 123 13.14 -10.76 -16.54
C ARG A 123 13.08 -9.23 -16.35
N PRO A 124 14.04 -8.64 -15.62
CA PRO A 124 14.14 -7.19 -15.50
C PRO A 124 14.52 -6.56 -16.85
N PRO A 125 14.09 -5.32 -17.11
CA PRO A 125 14.64 -4.50 -18.20
C PRO A 125 16.15 -4.30 -18.03
N ASP A 126 16.87 -4.23 -19.15
CA ASP A 126 18.32 -4.01 -19.17
C ASP A 126 18.70 -2.58 -18.80
N GLY A 127 19.89 -2.42 -18.21
CA GLY A 127 20.46 -1.13 -17.81
C GLY A 127 19.86 -0.52 -16.54
N LEU A 128 20.57 0.48 -15.99
CA LEU A 128 20.15 1.21 -14.79
C LEU A 128 19.23 2.38 -15.16
N ASN A 129 17.97 2.07 -15.46
CA ASN A 129 16.97 3.04 -15.94
C ASN A 129 15.65 2.99 -15.15
N MET A 130 14.77 3.97 -15.41
CA MET A 130 13.46 4.06 -14.77
C MET A 130 12.58 2.82 -14.94
N PRO A 131 12.49 2.19 -16.13
CA PRO A 131 11.80 0.92 -16.29
C PRO A 131 12.29 -0.17 -15.35
N ARG A 132 13.62 -0.33 -15.20
CA ARG A 132 14.18 -1.32 -14.27
C ARG A 132 13.84 -1.01 -12.82
N LEU A 133 13.89 0.26 -12.41
CA LEU A 133 13.47 0.68 -11.07
C LEU A 133 12.00 0.31 -10.81
N MET A 134 11.09 0.66 -11.73
CA MET A 134 9.67 0.34 -11.59
C MET A 134 9.43 -1.16 -11.55
N TRP A 135 10.14 -1.92 -12.39
CA TRP A 135 10.12 -3.38 -12.35
C TRP A 135 10.55 -3.91 -10.98
N THR A 136 11.61 -3.38 -10.38
CA THR A 136 12.09 -3.78 -9.05
C THR A 136 11.05 -3.49 -7.97
N ILE A 137 10.45 -2.30 -7.96
CA ILE A 137 9.36 -1.93 -7.03
C ILE A 137 8.20 -2.91 -7.17
N CYS A 138 7.73 -3.14 -8.39
CA CYS A 138 6.60 -4.03 -8.65
C CYS A 138 6.91 -5.49 -8.31
N LYS A 139 8.13 -5.96 -8.57
CA LYS A 139 8.57 -7.31 -8.20
C LYS A 139 8.56 -7.48 -6.69
N ARG A 140 9.25 -6.57 -5.97
CA ARG A 140 9.33 -6.60 -4.52
C ARG A 140 7.94 -6.53 -3.87
N TRP A 141 7.05 -5.71 -4.41
CA TRP A 141 5.66 -5.67 -3.99
C TRP A 141 4.95 -7.02 -4.14
N ASN A 142 5.08 -7.67 -5.30
CA ASN A 142 4.48 -8.98 -5.55
C ASN A 142 5.05 -10.03 -4.57
N ASP A 143 6.38 -10.07 -4.41
CA ASP A 143 7.09 -11.04 -3.56
C ASP A 143 6.68 -10.88 -2.08
N GLU A 144 6.56 -9.66 -1.56
CA GLU A 144 6.25 -9.41 -0.14
C GLU A 144 4.75 -9.55 0.21
N PHE A 145 3.86 -9.06 -0.67
CA PHE A 145 2.45 -8.87 -0.32
C PHE A 145 1.49 -9.82 -0.99
N LEU A 146 1.90 -10.51 -2.06
CA LEU A 146 0.99 -11.33 -2.87
C LEU A 146 1.43 -12.79 -3.00
N GLU A 147 2.71 -13.08 -2.83
CA GLU A 147 3.18 -14.46 -2.67
C GLU A 147 3.00 -14.91 -1.21
N LYS A 148 2.48 -16.13 -1.04
CA LYS A 148 2.29 -16.83 0.24
C LYS A 148 3.30 -17.95 0.33
#